data_AF-A0A939I148-F1
#
_entry.id   AF-A0A939I148-F1
#
_cell.length_a   1.000
_cell.length_b   1.000
_cell.length_c   1.000
_cell.angle_alpha   90.00
_cell.angle_beta   90.00
_cell.angle_gamma   90.00
#
_symmetry.space_group_name_H-M   'P 1'
#
loop_
_entity.id
_entity.type
_entity.pdbx_description
1 polymer ?
#
loop_
_entity_poly.entity_id
_entity_poly.type
_entity_poly.pdbx_seq_one_letter_code
_entity_poly.pdbx_strand_id
1 'polypeptide(L)'
;MLVRSLHYAIERKQASEELRQAKEELEARVAEQTAELAAANEQLIQEIRDRQRIEQALLQEKELAQVTLQSIGDAVIATDAQGRIESINPVAETMTGWKAVTAKGRPLQEVFQICDQTTGECSENPIANLYGSNCQRELN
;
A
#
# COMPACT_ATOMS: atom_id res chain seq x y z
N MET A 1 13.14 27.98 -75.54
CA MET A 1 12.08 28.02 -74.50
C MET A 1 11.71 26.64 -73.96
N LEU A 2 11.69 25.58 -74.77
CA LEU A 2 11.23 24.24 -74.33
C LEU A 2 12.23 23.42 -73.47
N VAL A 3 13.54 23.65 -73.60
CA VAL A 3 14.55 22.88 -72.85
C VAL A 3 14.52 23.23 -71.35
N ARG A 4 14.37 24.52 -71.00
CA ARG A 4 14.21 24.95 -69.59
C ARG A 4 12.92 24.44 -68.97
N SER A 5 11.81 24.37 -69.72
CA SER A 5 10.54 23.84 -69.20
C SER A 5 10.59 22.33 -68.98
N LEU A 6 11.30 21.59 -69.84
CA LEU A 6 11.49 20.15 -69.66
C LEU A 6 12.40 19.85 -68.45
N HIS A 7 13.50 20.60 -68.29
CA HIS A 7 14.38 20.46 -67.14
C HIS A 7 13.62 20.72 -65.82
N TYR A 8 12.85 21.80 -65.75
CA TYR A 8 12.02 22.11 -64.58
C TYR A 8 10.97 21.02 -64.28
N ALA A 9 10.34 20.45 -65.30
CA ALA A 9 9.37 19.37 -65.12
C ALA A 9 10.02 18.07 -64.60
N ILE A 10 11.25 17.77 -65.03
CA ILE A 10 12.01 16.60 -64.57
C ILE A 10 12.44 16.79 -63.11
N GLU A 11 13.03 17.93 -62.77
CA GLU A 11 13.47 18.24 -61.40
C GLU A 11 12.29 18.19 -60.42
N ARG A 12 11.15 18.77 -60.79
CA ARG A 12 9.93 18.71 -59.98
C ARG A 12 9.42 17.28 -59.80
N LYS A 13 9.52 16.45 -60.85
CA LYS A 13 9.09 15.05 -60.79
C LYS A 13 10.03 14.21 -59.92
N GLN A 14 11.34 14.43 -60.00
CA GLN A 14 12.35 13.78 -59.16
C GLN A 14 12.15 14.16 -57.69
N ALA A 15 12.03 15.45 -57.39
CA ALA A 15 11.78 15.93 -56.02
C ALA A 15 10.46 15.38 -55.43
N SER A 16 9.41 15.26 -56.25
CA SER A 16 8.14 14.65 -55.81
C SER A 16 8.28 13.16 -55.50
N GLU A 17 9.13 12.44 -56.25
CA GLU A 17 9.33 11.01 -56.07
C GLU A 17 10.19 10.72 -54.84
N GLU A 18 11.26 11.50 -54.62
CA GLU A 18 12.08 11.44 -53.40
C GLU A 18 11.25 11.73 -52.15
N LEU A 19 10.40 12.77 -52.20
CA LEU A 19 9.50 13.10 -51.10
C LEU A 19 8.49 11.97 -50.84
N ARG A 20 7.98 11.33 -51.90
CA ARG A 20 7.06 10.19 -51.79
C ARG A 20 7.74 9.00 -51.11
N GLN A 21 8.95 8.67 -51.51
CA GLN A 21 9.73 7.58 -50.91
C GLN A 21 10.04 7.85 -49.44
N ALA A 22 10.50 9.06 -49.11
CA ALA A 22 10.78 9.45 -47.72
C ALA A 22 9.51 9.42 -46.85
N LYS A 23 8.37 9.83 -47.41
CA LYS A 23 7.08 9.76 -46.73
C LYS A 23 6.65 8.30 -46.48
N GLU A 24 6.73 7.44 -47.49
CA GLU A 24 6.38 6.02 -47.37
C GLU A 24 7.26 5.32 -46.32
N GLU A 25 8.56 5.62 -46.28
CA GLU A 25 9.48 5.08 -45.27
C GLU A 25 9.13 5.58 -43.87
N LEU A 26 8.82 6.87 -43.71
CA LEU A 26 8.41 7.42 -42.41
C LEU A 26 7.08 6.82 -41.94
N GLU A 27 6.10 6.67 -42.83
CA GLU A 27 4.81 6.06 -42.50
C GLU A 27 4.98 4.60 -42.06
N ALA A 28 5.88 3.84 -42.71
CA ALA A 28 6.22 2.49 -42.30
C ALA A 28 6.84 2.45 -40.89
N ARG A 29 7.80 3.32 -40.61
CA ARG A 29 8.45 3.40 -39.29
C ARG A 29 7.48 3.83 -38.18
N VAL A 30 6.59 4.78 -38.48
CA VAL A 30 5.57 5.21 -37.53
C VAL A 30 4.59 4.07 -37.23
N ALA A 31 4.16 3.32 -38.25
CA ALA A 31 3.28 2.17 -38.06
C ALA A 31 3.94 1.09 -37.17
N GLU A 32 5.21 0.78 -37.41
CA GLU A 32 5.99 -0.18 -36.62
C GLU A 32 6.12 0.27 -35.16
N GLN A 33 6.58 1.49 -34.92
CA GLN A 33 6.72 2.04 -33.56
C GLN A 33 5.39 2.15 -32.83
N THR A 34 4.30 2.48 -33.55
CA THR A 34 2.97 2.56 -32.95
C THR A 34 2.48 1.19 -32.51
N ALA A 35 2.75 0.15 -33.29
CA ALA A 35 2.41 -1.23 -32.92
C ALA A 35 3.21 -1.72 -31.71
N GLU A 36 4.51 -1.45 -31.67
CA GLU A 36 5.37 -1.77 -30.52
C GLU A 36 4.90 -1.05 -29.25
N LEU A 37 4.64 0.26 -29.35
CA LEU A 37 4.18 1.05 -28.20
C LEU A 37 2.79 0.60 -27.72
N ALA A 38 1.89 0.24 -28.63
CA ALA A 38 0.58 -0.29 -28.28
C ALA A 38 0.69 -1.61 -27.50
N ALA A 39 1.55 -2.52 -27.94
CA ALA A 39 1.81 -3.78 -27.24
C ALA A 39 2.41 -3.55 -25.84
N ALA A 40 3.40 -2.65 -25.73
CA ALA A 40 4.01 -2.31 -24.44
C ALA A 40 2.99 -1.66 -23.48
N ASN A 41 2.12 -0.78 -23.98
CA ASN A 41 1.08 -0.16 -23.18
C ASN A 41 0.06 -1.19 -22.67
N GLU A 42 -0.35 -2.14 -23.51
CA GLU A 42 -1.25 -3.23 -23.10
C GLU A 42 -0.63 -4.07 -21.97
N GLN A 43 0.66 -4.40 -22.08
CA GLN A 43 1.40 -5.11 -21.03
C GLN A 43 1.43 -4.32 -19.71
N LEU A 44 1.73 -3.01 -19.76
CA LEU A 44 1.75 -2.16 -18.58
C LEU A 44 0.38 -2.05 -17.91
N ILE A 45 -0.68 -1.90 -18.70
CA ILE A 45 -2.06 -1.87 -18.18
C ILE A 45 -2.37 -3.17 -17.43
N GLN A 46 -1.93 -4.30 -17.96
CA GLN A 46 -2.16 -5.59 -17.31
C GLN A 46 -1.38 -5.72 -16.00
N GLU A 47 -0.11 -5.32 -15.98
CA GLU A 47 0.70 -5.34 -14.76
C GLU A 47 0.13 -4.42 -13.67
N ILE A 48 -0.36 -3.23 -14.04
CA ILE A 48 -1.03 -2.31 -13.11
C ILE A 48 -2.28 -2.96 -12.51
N ARG A 49 -3.11 -3.62 -13.32
CA ARG A 49 -4.32 -4.30 -12.84
C ARG A 49 -3.98 -5.41 -11.85
N ASP A 50 -2.95 -6.20 -12.13
CA ASP A 50 -2.56 -7.29 -11.25
C ASP A 50 -1.99 -6.77 -9.92
N ARG A 51 -1.16 -5.73 -9.96
CA ARG A 51 -0.66 -5.05 -8.75
C ARG A 51 -1.81 -4.49 -7.91
N GLN A 52 -2.78 -3.82 -8.54
CA GLN A 52 -3.95 -3.28 -7.84
C GLN A 52 -4.79 -4.37 -7.18
N ARG A 53 -4.98 -5.53 -7.82
CA ARG A 53 -5.70 -6.66 -7.21
C ARG A 53 -4.99 -7.17 -5.95
N ILE A 54 -3.68 -7.33 -6.02
CA ILE A 54 -2.87 -7.80 -4.89
C ILE A 54 -2.93 -6.79 -3.74
N GLU A 55 -2.79 -5.49 -4.05
CA GLU A 55 -2.87 -4.42 -3.06
C GLU A 55 -4.24 -4.36 -2.39
N GLN A 56 -5.32 -4.49 -3.16
CA GLN A 56 -6.68 -4.52 -2.63
C GLN A 56 -6.93 -5.76 -1.76
N ALA A 57 -6.46 -6.95 -2.18
CA ALA A 57 -6.55 -8.16 -1.37
C ALA A 57 -5.78 -8.00 -0.04
N LEU A 58 -4.59 -7.42 -0.08
CA LEU A 58 -3.78 -7.13 1.11
C LEU A 58 -4.47 -6.10 2.02
N LEU A 59 -5.10 -5.07 1.45
CA LEU A 59 -5.85 -4.08 2.21
C LEU A 59 -7.05 -4.74 2.90
N GLN A 60 -7.80 -5.59 2.19
CA GLN A 60 -8.93 -6.33 2.75
C GLN A 60 -8.50 -7.30 3.86
N GLU A 61 -7.36 -7.98 3.72
CA GLU A 61 -6.81 -8.82 4.80
C GLU A 61 -6.43 -7.99 6.03
N LYS A 62 -5.80 -6.82 5.83
CA LYS A 62 -5.47 -5.90 6.93
C LYS A 62 -6.71 -5.35 7.60
N GLU A 63 -7.70 -4.92 6.83
CA GLU A 63 -8.99 -4.46 7.35
C GLU A 63 -9.71 -5.57 8.09
N LEU A 64 -9.74 -6.80 7.56
CA LEU A 64 -10.35 -7.94 8.24
C LEU A 64 -9.62 -8.30 9.54
N ALA A 65 -8.29 -8.25 9.56
CA ALA A 65 -7.50 -8.44 10.77
C ALA A 65 -7.79 -7.33 11.81
N GLN A 66 -7.90 -6.08 11.35
CA GLN A 66 -8.25 -4.94 12.20
C GLN A 66 -9.71 -4.99 12.68
N VAL A 67 -10.64 -5.47 11.86
CA VAL A 67 -12.07 -5.59 12.18
C VAL A 67 -12.35 -6.80 13.07
N THR A 68 -11.59 -7.89 12.94
CA THR A 68 -11.64 -9.02 13.87
C THR A 68 -11.16 -8.60 15.26
N LEU A 69 -10.18 -7.67 15.36
CA LEU A 69 -9.85 -6.97 16.62
C LEU A 69 -10.93 -5.98 17.08
N GLN A 70 -11.83 -5.55 16.20
CA GLN A 70 -12.96 -4.66 16.52
C GLN A 70 -14.29 -5.40 16.67
N SER A 71 -14.29 -6.73 16.65
CA SER A 71 -15.52 -7.52 16.64
C SER A 71 -16.16 -7.52 18.02
N ILE A 72 -16.92 -6.44 18.26
CA ILE A 72 -17.89 -6.24 19.33
C ILE A 72 -17.25 -6.03 20.71
N GLY A 73 -16.81 -4.79 20.95
CA GLY A 73 -16.79 -4.20 22.30
C GLY A 73 -15.48 -4.28 23.09
N ASP A 74 -14.51 -5.09 22.67
CA ASP A 74 -13.31 -5.28 23.49
C ASP A 74 -12.23 -4.23 23.23
N ALA A 75 -11.92 -3.49 24.29
CA ALA A 75 -10.77 -2.59 24.36
C ALA A 75 -9.46 -3.40 24.30
N VAL A 76 -8.59 -3.09 23.33
CA VAL A 76 -7.27 -3.70 23.21
C VAL A 76 -6.20 -2.67 23.59
N ILE A 77 -5.39 -3.02 24.59
CA ILE A 77 -4.22 -2.25 25.02
C ILE A 77 -3.01 -3.18 24.96
N ALA A 78 -1.97 -2.81 24.21
CA ALA A 78 -0.70 -3.53 24.16
C ALA A 78 0.33 -2.84 25.07
N THR A 79 1.08 -3.63 25.84
CA THR A 79 2.12 -3.12 26.73
C THR A 79 3.47 -3.80 26.49
N ASP A 80 4.55 -3.12 26.81
CA ASP A 80 5.89 -3.69 26.87
C ASP A 80 6.05 -4.66 28.05
N ALA A 81 7.22 -5.30 28.14
CA ALA A 81 7.55 -6.23 29.23
C ALA A 81 7.64 -5.58 30.63
N GLN A 82 7.56 -4.25 30.71
CA GLN A 82 7.53 -3.48 31.95
C GLN A 82 6.11 -2.94 32.25
N GLY A 83 5.12 -3.32 31.44
CA GLY A 83 3.72 -2.92 31.60
C GLY A 83 3.43 -1.49 31.16
N ARG A 84 4.26 -0.86 30.32
CA ARG A 84 4.00 0.45 29.72
C ARG A 84 3.30 0.32 28.39
N ILE A 85 2.38 1.22 28.08
CA ILE A 85 1.54 1.12 26.88
C ILE A 85 2.35 1.39 25.61
N GLU A 86 2.35 0.42 24.70
CA GLU A 86 2.91 0.55 23.35
C GLU A 86 1.86 1.04 22.34
N SER A 87 0.64 0.54 22.47
CA SER A 87 -0.49 0.94 21.62
C SER A 87 -1.85 0.71 22.29
N ILE A 88 -2.84 1.47 21.85
CA ILE A 88 -4.24 1.36 22.29
C ILE A 88 -5.12 1.50 21.04
N ASN A 89 -6.14 0.64 20.90
CA ASN A 89 -7.08 0.73 19.79
C ASN A 89 -8.13 1.84 20.03
N PRO A 90 -8.78 2.38 18.98
CA PRO A 90 -9.78 3.45 19.14
C PRO A 90 -10.97 3.11 20.05
N VAL A 91 -11.31 1.81 20.15
CA VAL A 91 -12.34 1.34 21.08
C VAL A 91 -11.89 1.51 22.52
N ALA A 92 -10.65 1.13 22.84
CA ALA A 92 -10.04 1.37 24.14
C ALA A 92 -9.82 2.86 24.41
N GLU A 93 -9.55 3.70 23.41
CA GLU A 93 -9.54 5.16 23.61
C GLU A 93 -10.90 5.67 24.07
N THR A 94 -11.97 5.16 23.45
CA THR A 94 -13.35 5.53 23.78
C THR A 94 -13.75 5.01 25.16
N MET A 95 -13.33 3.79 25.53
CA MET A 95 -13.66 3.16 26.80
C MET A 95 -12.85 3.71 27.98
N THR A 96 -11.57 4.02 27.79
CA THR A 96 -10.68 4.55 28.84
C THR A 96 -10.73 6.08 28.93
N GLY A 97 -11.16 6.76 27.86
CA GLY A 97 -11.10 8.21 27.73
C GLY A 97 -9.70 8.74 27.39
N TRP A 98 -8.73 7.87 27.16
CA TRP A 98 -7.35 8.25 26.83
C TRP A 98 -7.09 8.18 25.33
N LYS A 99 -6.40 9.18 24.78
CA LYS A 99 -5.90 9.11 23.39
C LYS A 99 -4.61 8.29 23.34
N ALA A 100 -4.38 7.59 22.24
CA ALA A 100 -3.21 6.76 21.99
C ALA A 100 -1.90 7.53 22.15
N VAL A 101 -1.90 8.78 21.71
CA VAL A 101 -0.75 9.68 21.81
C VAL A 101 -0.42 10.06 23.26
N THR A 102 -1.41 10.11 24.17
CA THR A 102 -1.20 10.48 25.57
C THR A 102 -1.01 9.28 26.48
N ALA A 103 -1.54 8.11 26.09
CA ALA A 103 -1.41 6.85 26.79
C ALA A 103 -0.03 6.20 26.58
N LYS A 104 0.60 6.40 25.41
CA LYS A 104 1.87 5.77 25.06
C LYS A 104 2.97 6.05 26.09
N GLY A 105 3.63 4.98 26.56
CA GLY A 105 4.73 5.02 27.53
C GLY A 105 4.30 5.15 29.00
N ARG A 106 3.01 5.40 29.28
CA ARG A 106 2.46 5.39 30.64
C ARG A 106 2.27 3.95 31.12
N PRO A 107 2.39 3.68 32.43
CA PRO A 107 2.03 2.40 33.00
C PRO A 107 0.55 2.07 32.73
N LEU A 108 0.25 0.81 32.42
CA LEU A 108 -1.12 0.34 32.17
C LEU A 108 -2.08 0.73 33.30
N GLN A 109 -1.63 0.61 34.54
CA GLN A 109 -2.39 0.89 35.77
C GLN A 109 -2.88 2.35 35.88
N GLU A 110 -2.22 3.28 35.18
CA GLU A 110 -2.59 4.70 35.17
C GLU A 110 -3.73 4.97 34.17
N VAL A 111 -3.81 4.17 33.11
CA VAL A 111 -4.77 4.33 32.01
C VAL A 111 -5.99 3.42 32.16
N PHE A 112 -5.81 2.23 32.76
CA PHE A 112 -6.88 1.27 32.99
C PHE A 112 -6.67 0.51 34.31
N GLN A 113 -7.65 0.59 35.20
CA GLN A 113 -7.68 -0.20 36.43
C GLN A 113 -8.51 -1.46 36.22
N ILE A 114 -7.93 -2.61 36.57
CA ILE A 114 -8.59 -3.90 36.45
C ILE A 114 -9.35 -4.13 37.77
N CYS A 115 -10.67 -3.97 37.72
CA CYS A 115 -11.55 -4.25 38.84
C CYS A 115 -12.17 -5.64 38.66
N ASP A 116 -12.15 -6.46 39.71
CA ASP A 116 -12.88 -7.72 39.72
C ASP A 116 -14.39 -7.40 39.76
N GLN A 117 -15.15 -7.95 38.80
CA GLN A 117 -16.59 -7.70 38.65
C GLN A 117 -17.42 -8.27 39.80
N THR A 118 -16.86 -9.20 40.59
CA THR A 118 -17.57 -9.97 41.62
C THR A 118 -17.34 -9.39 43.01
N THR A 119 -16.15 -8.87 43.27
CA THR A 119 -15.76 -8.34 44.59
C THR A 119 -15.70 -6.81 44.62
N GLY A 120 -15.65 -6.14 43.46
CA GLY A 120 -15.50 -4.69 43.36
C GLY A 120 -14.10 -4.20 43.80
N GLU A 121 -13.18 -5.12 44.07
CA GLU A 121 -11.82 -4.81 44.45
C GLU A 121 -11.00 -4.51 43.19
N CYS A 122 -10.34 -3.35 43.18
CA CYS A 122 -9.32 -3.04 42.19
C CYS A 122 -8.11 -3.94 42.48
N SER A 123 -7.86 -4.92 41.61
CA SER A 123 -6.74 -5.85 41.79
C SER A 123 -5.43 -5.22 41.30
N GLU A 124 -4.32 -5.60 41.92
CA GLU A 124 -3.00 -5.36 41.32
C GLU A 124 -2.93 -6.04 39.95
N ASN A 125 -2.30 -5.36 38.99
CA ASN A 125 -2.20 -5.79 37.59
C ASN A 125 -2.02 -7.32 37.48
N PRO A 126 -3.00 -8.08 36.96
CA PRO A 126 -2.97 -9.54 36.93
C PRO A 126 -1.84 -10.08 36.02
N ILE A 127 -1.23 -9.23 35.19
CA ILE A 127 -0.07 -9.56 34.36
C ILE A 127 1.25 -9.33 35.13
N ALA A 128 1.24 -8.63 36.27
CA ALA A 128 2.44 -8.38 37.08
C ALA A 128 3.17 -9.67 37.48
N ASN A 129 2.41 -10.75 37.74
CA ASN A 129 2.95 -12.06 38.09
C ASN A 129 3.51 -12.84 36.87
N LEU A 130 3.20 -12.43 35.64
CA LEU A 130 3.72 -13.07 34.42
C LEU A 130 5.14 -12.60 34.06
N TYR A 131 5.53 -11.40 34.48
CA TYR A 131 6.89 -10.88 34.26
C TYR A 131 7.97 -11.52 35.16
N GLY A 132 7.58 -12.40 36.09
CA GLY A 132 8.49 -13.15 36.98
C GLY A 132 8.79 -14.60 36.57
N SER A 133 8.07 -15.17 35.59
CA SER A 133 8.24 -16.57 35.18
C SER A 133 9.20 -16.67 33.99
N ASN A 134 10.48 -16.46 34.29
CA ASN A 134 11.55 -16.51 33.32
C ASN A 134 11.67 -17.90 32.68
N CYS A 135 11.41 -17.94 31.38
CA CYS A 135 12.18 -18.63 30.35
C CYS A 135 13.36 -19.50 30.87
N GLN A 136 13.15 -20.82 30.97
CA GLN A 136 14.22 -21.83 30.88
C GLN A 136 13.66 -23.24 30.65
N ARG A 137 13.31 -23.52 29.39
CA ARG A 137 13.22 -24.83 28.71
C ARG A 137 12.68 -24.44 27.34
N GLU A 138 13.48 -24.40 26.28
CA GLU A 138 14.03 -25.56 25.60
C GLU A 138 15.32 -25.20 24.86
N LEU A 139 16.41 -25.94 25.13
CA LEU A 139 17.49 -26.24 24.19
C LEU A 139 17.97 -27.64 24.58
N ASN A 140 17.46 -28.65 23.87
CA ASN A 140 18.12 -29.95 23.70
C ASN A 140 18.52 -30.06 22.23
#